data_AF-A0A7N8X441-F1
#
_entry.id   AF-A0A7N8X441-F1
#
_cell.length_a   1.000
_cell.length_b   1.000
_cell.length_c   1.000
_cell.angle_alpha   90.00
_cell.angle_beta   90.00
_cell.angle_gamma   90.00
#
_symmetry.space_group_name_H-M   'P 1'
#
loop_
_entity.id
_entity.type
_entity.pdbx_description
1 polymer ?
#
loop_
_entity_poly.entity_id
_entity_poly.type
_entity_poly.pdbx_seq_one_letter_code
_entity_poly.pdbx_strand_id
1 'polypeptide(L)'
;MWSINSNTKAPTYSVIANVLSVPLDCGSPPPLTDGDMAGTFKFSYKHKEKVEYSCQNYYIMEGDRYRVCNNGQWTGNMKCLKPCTIDEELMKQHNIAFRYSYEKKLYSPHGDEIEFMCIAGRHVGTVGMRPRCNNGVMQLPTCQ
;
A
#
# COMPACT_ATOMS: atom_id res chain seq x y z
N MET A 1 15.25 -49.25 -66.34
CA MET A 1 14.33 -48.20 -65.87
C MET A 1 13.02 -48.86 -65.46
N TRP A 2 12.79 -49.06 -64.17
CA TRP A 2 11.46 -49.35 -63.62
C TRP A 2 11.33 -48.51 -62.34
N SER A 3 10.30 -47.68 -62.29
CA SER A 3 10.11 -46.60 -61.32
C SER A 3 9.61 -47.12 -59.97
N ILE A 4 10.11 -46.55 -58.87
CA ILE A 4 9.64 -46.82 -57.51
C ILE A 4 8.41 -45.92 -57.24
N ASN A 5 7.27 -46.51 -56.92
CA ASN A 5 6.03 -45.78 -56.63
C ASN A 5 6.01 -45.40 -55.14
N SER A 6 6.29 -44.14 -54.82
CA SER A 6 6.25 -43.58 -53.47
C SER A 6 4.83 -43.13 -53.14
N ASN A 7 4.01 -44.02 -52.59
CA ASN A 7 2.68 -43.63 -52.11
C ASN A 7 2.36 -44.31 -50.77
N THR A 8 3.09 -43.92 -49.74
CA THR A 8 2.71 -44.15 -48.34
C THR A 8 2.08 -42.87 -47.80
N LYS A 9 0.75 -42.78 -47.85
CA LYS A 9 0.00 -41.76 -47.11
C LYS A 9 0.20 -42.01 -45.62
N ALA A 10 0.86 -41.08 -44.94
CA ALA A 10 0.93 -41.07 -43.48
C ALA A 10 -0.49 -40.93 -42.91
N PRO A 11 -0.83 -41.63 -41.81
CA PRO A 11 -2.12 -41.47 -41.17
C PRO A 11 -2.19 -40.08 -40.53
N THR A 12 -3.17 -39.28 -40.93
CA THR A 12 -3.48 -37.99 -40.30
C THR A 12 -4.18 -38.25 -38.97
N TYR A 13 -3.40 -38.47 -37.90
CA TYR A 13 -3.92 -38.41 -36.55
C TYR A 13 -4.13 -36.94 -36.18
N SER A 14 -5.38 -36.50 -36.13
CA SER A 14 -5.77 -35.24 -35.49
C SER A 14 -5.55 -35.36 -33.99
N VAL A 15 -4.39 -34.93 -33.51
CA VAL A 15 -4.15 -34.76 -32.07
C VAL A 15 -5.01 -33.59 -31.60
N ILE A 16 -6.16 -33.88 -31.00
CA ILE A 16 -6.92 -32.89 -30.24
C ILE A 16 -6.07 -32.60 -29.00
N ALA A 17 -5.24 -31.57 -29.07
CA ALA A 17 -4.48 -31.11 -27.91
C ALA A 17 -5.48 -30.48 -26.92
N ASN A 18 -5.90 -31.25 -25.93
CA ASN A 18 -6.44 -30.67 -24.70
C ASN A 18 -5.28 -29.95 -24.00
N VAL A 19 -5.08 -28.67 -24.34
CA VAL A 19 -4.11 -27.81 -23.66
C VAL A 19 -4.68 -27.49 -22.29
N LEU A 20 -4.35 -28.32 -21.28
CA LEU A 20 -4.44 -27.86 -19.90
C LEU A 20 -3.48 -26.68 -19.78
N SER A 21 -4.02 -25.46 -19.73
CA SER A 21 -3.22 -24.27 -19.46
C SER A 21 -2.72 -24.36 -18.02
N VAL A 22 -1.45 -24.73 -17.84
CA VAL A 22 -0.80 -24.67 -16.54
C VAL A 22 -0.68 -23.19 -16.16
N PRO A 23 -1.21 -22.76 -15.00
CA PRO A 23 -1.08 -21.38 -14.57
C PRO A 23 0.39 -20.99 -14.42
N LEU A 24 0.73 -19.80 -14.91
CA LEU A 24 2.08 -19.26 -14.79
C LEU A 24 2.36 -18.81 -13.36
N ASP A 25 3.57 -19.08 -12.91
CA ASP A 25 4.14 -18.57 -11.68
C ASP A 25 4.58 -17.10 -11.86
N CYS A 26 4.64 -16.36 -10.76
CA CYS A 26 5.08 -14.97 -10.73
C CYS A 26 6.55 -14.88 -10.33
N GLY A 27 7.25 -13.87 -10.87
CA GLY A 27 8.57 -13.47 -10.38
C GLY A 27 8.48 -12.62 -9.11
N SER A 28 9.53 -11.85 -8.83
CA SER A 28 9.59 -10.94 -7.68
C SER A 28 8.37 -10.03 -7.63
N PRO A 29 7.72 -9.90 -6.45
CA PRO A 29 6.57 -9.03 -6.31
C PRO A 29 7.02 -7.55 -6.37
N PRO A 30 6.19 -6.66 -6.92
CA PRO A 30 6.53 -5.25 -7.07
C PRO A 30 6.65 -4.55 -5.71
N PRO A 31 7.52 -3.54 -5.57
CA PRO A 31 7.67 -2.82 -4.30
C PRO A 31 6.39 -2.06 -3.91
N LEU A 32 6.26 -1.75 -2.63
CA LEU A 32 5.23 -0.86 -2.08
C LEU A 32 5.88 0.44 -1.63
N THR A 33 5.38 1.59 -2.07
CA THR A 33 5.87 2.89 -1.58
C THR A 33 5.52 3.05 -0.10
N ASP A 34 6.48 3.51 0.70
CA ASP A 34 6.36 3.67 2.16
C ASP A 34 5.97 2.37 2.89
N GLY A 35 6.37 1.23 2.34
CA GLY A 35 6.14 -0.08 2.93
C GLY A 35 7.13 -1.13 2.43
N ASP A 36 7.12 -2.28 3.08
CA ASP A 36 8.03 -3.39 2.84
C ASP A 36 7.25 -4.70 2.69
N MET A 37 7.80 -5.64 1.92
CA MET A 37 7.29 -7.00 1.87
C MET A 37 7.69 -7.72 3.16
N ALA A 38 6.74 -8.38 3.81
CA ALA A 38 7.01 -9.20 4.98
C ALA A 38 7.54 -10.59 4.56
N GLY A 39 8.44 -11.15 5.37
CA GLY A 39 8.96 -12.49 5.19
C GLY A 39 10.11 -12.60 4.18
N THR A 40 10.35 -13.82 3.71
CA THR A 40 11.54 -14.15 2.89
C THR A 40 11.25 -14.03 1.40
N PHE A 41 12.14 -13.35 0.68
CA PHE A 41 12.10 -13.28 -0.78
C PHE A 41 12.34 -14.65 -1.44
N LYS A 42 11.50 -14.98 -2.42
CA LYS A 42 11.66 -16.11 -3.33
C LYS A 42 11.92 -15.60 -4.75
N PHE A 43 12.63 -16.39 -5.54
CA PHE A 43 12.85 -16.12 -6.97
C PHE A 43 11.60 -16.40 -7.84
N SER A 44 10.69 -17.26 -7.36
CA SER A 44 9.43 -17.60 -8.03
C SER A 44 8.33 -17.87 -7.01
N TYR A 45 7.09 -17.50 -7.34
CA TYR A 45 5.89 -17.66 -6.51
C TYR A 45 4.80 -18.36 -7.31
N LYS A 46 4.19 -19.40 -6.73
CA LYS A 46 3.19 -20.21 -7.43
C LYS A 46 1.91 -19.44 -7.70
N HIS A 47 1.15 -19.84 -8.71
CA HIS A 47 -0.21 -19.34 -8.86
C HIS A 47 -1.02 -19.50 -7.56
N LYS A 48 -1.75 -18.45 -7.18
CA LYS A 48 -2.51 -18.27 -5.92
C LYS A 48 -1.67 -18.08 -4.66
N GLU A 49 -0.34 -18.10 -4.76
CA GLU A 49 0.53 -17.73 -3.65
C GLU A 49 0.34 -16.25 -3.30
N LYS A 50 0.46 -15.95 -2.01
CA LYS A 50 0.29 -14.60 -1.45
C LYS A 50 1.58 -14.14 -0.81
N VAL A 51 1.86 -12.85 -0.96
CA VAL A 51 2.89 -12.15 -0.20
C VAL A 51 2.23 -11.04 0.61
N GLU A 52 2.64 -10.89 1.86
CA GLU A 52 2.15 -9.85 2.75
C GLU A 52 3.04 -8.61 2.65
N TYR A 53 2.43 -7.43 2.75
CA TYR A 53 3.12 -6.17 2.88
C TYR A 53 2.76 -5.50 4.21
N SER A 54 3.69 -4.69 4.70
CA SER A 54 3.49 -3.82 5.85
C SER A 54 3.92 -2.41 5.50
N CYS A 55 3.17 -1.41 5.96
CA CYS A 55 3.60 -0.03 5.87
C CYS A 55 4.73 0.27 6.87
N GLN A 56 5.53 1.28 6.55
CA GLN A 56 6.54 1.82 7.46
C GLN A 56 5.90 2.36 8.74
N ASN A 57 6.74 2.63 9.75
CA ASN A 57 6.27 3.09 11.06
C ASN A 57 5.35 4.32 10.94
N TYR A 58 4.23 4.29 11.67
CA TYR A 58 3.16 5.31 11.70
C TYR A 58 2.34 5.48 10.42
N TYR A 59 2.71 4.86 9.30
CA TYR A 59 1.85 4.82 8.11
C TYR A 59 0.72 3.81 8.31
N ILE A 60 -0.45 4.12 7.77
CA ILE A 60 -1.63 3.26 7.84
C ILE A 60 -1.87 2.60 6.50
N MET A 61 -2.09 1.28 6.50
CA MET A 61 -2.40 0.56 5.29
C MET A 61 -3.86 0.81 4.85
N GLU A 62 -4.02 1.23 3.60
CA GLU A 62 -5.29 1.28 2.89
C GLU A 62 -5.34 0.13 1.88
N GLY A 63 -6.40 -0.68 1.93
CA GLY A 63 -6.59 -1.85 1.06
C GLY A 63 -6.22 -3.19 1.70
N ASP A 64 -6.18 -4.25 0.89
CA ASP A 64 -5.77 -5.59 1.33
C ASP A 64 -4.23 -5.66 1.41
N ARG A 65 -3.71 -6.18 2.52
CA ARG A 65 -2.27 -6.32 2.79
C ARG A 65 -1.55 -7.36 1.93
N TYR A 66 -2.31 -8.14 1.17
CA TYR A 66 -1.76 -9.21 0.35
C TYR A 66 -1.70 -8.84 -1.12
N ARG A 67 -0.58 -9.17 -1.76
CA ARG A 67 -0.56 -9.39 -3.21
C ARG A 67 -0.69 -10.87 -3.52
N VAL A 68 -1.48 -11.20 -4.54
CA VAL A 68 -1.75 -12.57 -4.97
C VAL A 68 -1.23 -12.78 -6.38
N CYS A 69 -0.45 -13.85 -6.57
CA CYS A 69 0.02 -14.27 -7.88
C CYS A 69 -1.12 -14.89 -8.69
N ASN A 70 -1.56 -14.22 -9.76
CA ASN A 70 -2.61 -14.67 -10.65
C ASN A 70 -2.06 -14.85 -12.07
N ASN A 71 -1.75 -16.10 -12.43
CA ASN A 71 -1.30 -16.51 -13.76
C ASN A 71 -0.16 -15.61 -14.30
N GLY A 72 0.94 -15.54 -13.57
CA GLY A 72 2.11 -14.73 -13.90
C GLY A 72 2.01 -13.24 -13.57
N GLN A 73 0.86 -12.77 -13.06
CA GLN A 73 0.66 -11.37 -12.69
C GLN A 73 0.32 -11.19 -11.22
N TRP A 74 0.99 -10.23 -10.57
CA TRP A 74 0.64 -9.83 -9.21
C TRP A 74 -0.62 -8.98 -9.21
N THR A 75 -1.57 -9.34 -8.35
CA THR A 75 -2.81 -8.61 -8.11
C THR A 75 -2.91 -8.20 -6.65
N GLY A 76 -3.76 -7.22 -6.35
CA GLY A 76 -3.85 -6.59 -5.04
C GLY A 76 -3.63 -5.09 -5.17
N ASN A 77 -4.40 -4.30 -4.43
CA ASN A 77 -4.30 -2.85 -4.42
C ASN A 77 -4.19 -2.38 -2.97
N MET A 78 -3.03 -1.83 -2.64
CA MET A 78 -2.70 -1.35 -1.31
C MET A 78 -1.87 -0.08 -1.40
N LYS A 79 -2.03 0.79 -0.42
CA LYS A 79 -1.27 2.03 -0.27
C LYS A 79 -0.96 2.26 1.20
N CYS A 80 0.13 2.96 1.46
CA CYS A 80 0.47 3.43 2.79
C CYS A 80 0.09 4.90 2.91
N LEU A 81 -0.83 5.21 3.81
CA LEU A 81 -1.32 6.54 4.08
C LEU A 81 -0.40 7.21 5.11
N LYS A 82 0.07 8.40 4.74
CA LYS A 82 1.09 9.14 5.46
C LYS A 82 0.57 9.67 6.81
N PRO A 83 1.37 9.55 7.88
CA PRO A 83 1.05 10.22 9.15
C PRO A 83 1.25 11.74 9.04
N CYS A 84 0.51 12.47 9.85
CA CYS A 84 0.72 13.90 10.03
C CYS A 84 1.81 14.12 11.07
N THR A 85 2.74 15.04 10.78
CA THR A 85 3.76 15.46 11.75
C THR A 85 3.42 16.85 12.24
N ILE A 86 3.25 16.99 13.54
CA ILE A 86 3.00 18.27 14.21
C ILE A 86 4.18 18.50 15.12
N ASP A 87 4.83 19.64 14.98
CA ASP A 87 5.99 20.02 15.77
C ASP A 87 5.77 21.38 16.47
N GLU A 88 6.75 21.74 17.29
CA GLU A 88 6.71 22.94 18.12
C GLU A 88 6.65 24.23 17.28
N GLU A 89 7.22 24.25 16.09
CA GLU A 89 7.23 25.44 15.23
C GLU A 89 5.84 25.71 14.66
N LEU A 90 5.18 24.69 14.12
CA LEU A 90 3.81 24.78 13.64
C LEU A 90 2.84 25.18 14.76
N MET A 91 2.98 24.57 15.95
CA MET A 91 2.13 24.91 17.10
C MET A 91 2.30 26.37 17.55
N LYS A 92 3.54 26.87 17.58
CA LYS A 92 3.82 28.28 17.93
C LYS A 92 3.23 29.25 16.91
N GLN A 93 3.38 28.97 15.61
CA GLN A 93 2.81 29.81 14.54
C GLN A 93 1.28 29.93 14.66
N HIS A 94 0.63 28.88 15.12
CA HIS A 94 -0.82 28.81 15.28
C HIS A 94 -1.33 29.24 16.66
N ASN A 95 -0.42 29.55 17.60
CA ASN A 95 -0.70 29.82 19.02
C ASN A 95 -1.51 28.70 19.71
N ILE A 96 -1.15 27.45 19.44
CA ILE A 96 -1.80 26.27 20.00
C ILE A 96 -0.80 25.38 20.74
N ALA A 97 -1.33 24.47 21.56
CA ALA A 97 -0.59 23.38 22.19
C ALA A 97 -1.45 22.11 22.25
N PHE A 98 -0.83 20.94 22.39
CA PHE A 98 -1.59 19.71 22.65
C PHE A 98 -2.36 19.83 23.97
N ARG A 99 -3.64 19.42 23.97
CA ARG A 99 -4.50 19.54 25.14
C ARG A 99 -4.12 18.56 26.27
N TYR A 100 -3.67 17.37 25.91
CA TYR A 100 -3.46 16.25 26.84
C TYR A 100 -2.01 15.75 26.91
N SER A 101 -1.07 16.46 26.28
CA SER A 101 0.32 16.03 26.17
C SER A 101 1.27 17.21 26.30
N TYR A 102 2.42 16.98 26.93
CA TYR A 102 3.53 17.93 27.01
C TYR A 102 4.58 17.70 25.91
N GLU A 103 4.32 16.76 25.00
CA GLU A 103 5.20 16.48 23.87
C GLU A 103 5.32 17.69 22.95
N LYS A 104 6.52 17.87 22.40
CA LYS A 104 6.81 18.96 21.45
C LYS A 104 6.63 18.54 19.99
N LYS A 105 6.52 17.23 19.75
CA LYS A 105 6.36 16.64 18.43
C LYS A 105 5.45 15.43 18.53
N LEU A 106 4.54 15.30 17.57
CA LEU A 106 3.64 14.15 17.47
C LEU A 106 3.60 13.66 16.03
N TYR A 107 3.66 12.34 15.89
CA TYR A 107 3.31 11.63 14.67
C TYR A 107 1.91 11.06 14.85
N SER A 108 0.96 11.60 14.12
CA SER A 108 -0.45 11.20 14.16
C SER A 108 -0.73 10.31 12.95
N PRO A 109 -0.97 9.00 13.13
CA PRO A 109 -1.45 8.11 12.08
C PRO A 109 -2.60 8.70 11.27
N HIS A 110 -2.74 8.28 10.02
CA HIS A 110 -3.89 8.68 9.22
C HIS A 110 -5.21 8.26 9.88
N GLY A 111 -6.18 9.18 9.90
CA GLY A 111 -7.48 8.96 10.51
C GLY A 111 -7.56 9.37 11.97
N ASP A 112 -6.42 9.57 12.65
CA ASP A 112 -6.41 10.05 14.03
C ASP A 112 -6.90 11.49 14.13
N GLU A 113 -7.52 11.79 15.27
CA GLU A 113 -7.96 13.14 15.64
C GLU A 113 -7.19 13.61 16.87
N ILE A 114 -6.59 14.78 16.77
CA ILE A 114 -5.79 15.35 17.85
C ILE A 114 -6.49 16.59 18.37
N GLU A 115 -6.60 16.72 19.69
CA GLU A 115 -7.19 17.89 20.32
C GLU A 115 -6.12 18.89 20.79
N PHE A 116 -6.29 20.13 20.37
CA PHE A 116 -5.46 21.26 20.71
C PHE A 116 -6.17 22.21 21.68
N MET A 117 -5.40 23.07 22.32
CA MET A 117 -5.88 24.18 23.13
C MET A 117 -5.13 25.46 22.77
N CYS A 118 -5.78 26.60 22.97
CA CYS A 118 -5.13 27.90 22.82
C CYS A 118 -4.14 28.15 23.96
N ILE A 119 -2.97 28.69 23.61
CA ILE A 119 -2.01 29.18 24.61
C ILE A 119 -2.35 30.62 25.01
N ALA A 120 -1.90 31.04 26.19
CA ALA A 120 -1.96 32.42 26.67
C ALA A 120 -3.36 33.06 26.72
N GLY A 121 -4.42 32.25 26.90
CA GLY A 121 -5.79 32.75 27.01
C GLY A 121 -6.40 33.28 25.71
N ARG A 122 -5.78 32.99 24.56
CA ARG A 122 -6.29 33.37 23.24
C ARG A 122 -7.63 32.71 22.93
N HIS A 123 -8.35 33.29 21.97
CA HIS A 123 -9.66 32.79 21.57
C HIS A 123 -9.57 31.84 20.38
N VAL A 124 -10.50 30.87 20.36
CA VAL A 124 -10.64 29.89 19.29
C VAL A 124 -11.00 30.61 17.99
N GLY A 125 -10.24 30.34 16.92
CA GLY A 125 -10.54 30.83 15.58
C GLY A 125 -11.66 30.06 14.88
N THR A 126 -11.66 30.07 13.55
CA THR A 126 -12.72 29.45 12.74
C THR A 126 -12.58 27.94 12.57
N VAL A 127 -11.35 27.43 12.65
CA VAL A 127 -11.05 26.00 12.52
C VAL A 127 -11.17 25.33 13.89
N GLY A 128 -11.89 24.20 13.95
CA GLY A 128 -12.13 23.46 15.18
C GLY A 128 -10.85 22.91 15.81
N MET A 129 -10.84 22.83 17.14
CA MET A 129 -9.66 22.42 17.93
C MET A 129 -9.32 20.93 17.86
N ARG A 130 -10.12 20.13 17.14
CA ARG A 130 -9.95 18.68 17.00
C ARG A 130 -9.84 18.26 15.52
N PRO A 131 -8.77 18.64 14.81
CA PRO A 131 -8.58 18.24 13.43
C PRO A 131 -8.23 16.77 13.29
N ARG A 132 -8.54 16.22 12.11
CA ARG A 132 -8.20 14.85 11.70
C ARG A 132 -6.98 14.84 10.77
N CYS A 133 -6.12 13.84 10.90
CA CYS A 133 -5.02 13.62 9.97
C CYS A 133 -5.51 12.94 8.67
N ASN A 134 -5.32 13.61 7.53
CA ASN A 134 -5.70 13.11 6.21
C ASN A 134 -4.45 12.95 5.32
N ASN A 135 -3.91 11.73 5.26
CA ASN A 135 -2.76 11.36 4.43
C ASN A 135 -1.62 12.39 4.46
N GLY A 136 -1.11 12.68 5.65
CA GLY A 136 0.00 13.63 5.88
C GLY A 136 -0.42 15.09 5.98
N VAL A 137 -1.70 15.42 5.79
CA VAL A 137 -2.22 16.78 5.91
C VAL A 137 -3.17 16.87 7.10
N MET A 138 -2.85 17.74 8.06
CA MET A 138 -3.72 18.10 9.17
C MET A 138 -3.96 19.60 9.13
N GLN A 139 -5.22 20.01 8.98
CA GLN A 139 -5.58 21.43 9.03
C GLN A 139 -5.55 21.91 10.48
N LEU A 140 -4.44 22.51 10.89
CA LEU A 140 -4.27 22.98 12.26
C LEU A 140 -5.23 24.15 12.59
N PRO A 141 -5.83 24.16 13.79
CA PRO A 141 -6.57 25.31 14.27
C PRO A 141 -5.66 26.51 14.48
N THR A 142 -6.22 27.71 14.59
CA THR A 142 -5.49 28.94 14.94
C THR A 142 -6.18 29.63 16.10
N CYS A 143 -5.40 30.13 17.05
CA CYS A 143 -5.90 30.99 18.11
C CYS A 143 -5.46 32.44 17.89
N GLN A 144 -6.38 33.38 18.19
CA GLN A 144 -6.19 34.82 18.01
C GLN A 144 -6.13 35.51 19.39
#